data_AF-A0A0U3I732-F1
#
_entry.id   AF-A0A0U3I732-F1
#
_cell.length_a   1.000
_cell.length_b   1.000
_cell.length_c   1.000
_cell.angle_alpha   90.00
_cell.angle_beta   90.00
_cell.angle_gamma   90.00
#
_symmetry.space_group_name_H-M   'P 1'
#
loop_
_entity.id
_entity.type
_entity.pdbx_description
1 polymer ?
#
loop_
_entity_poly.entity_id
_entity_poly.type
_entity_poly.pdbx_seq_one_letter_code
_entity_poly.pdbx_strand_id
1 'polypeptide(L)'
;MVKSTDKIQRWCGTFRAVVLGISGLIFSFLIYHLIINGEVRYIESESFNLLWKSEQISHSILFSLTLPLLAGMLLSVYWIIRLLKLFSGGQFFHNHCYTCYQGFIWTKIALVLYSCGLNFSLDYWYHTLYHANQVVLKIPFGELTTLGLFAVVAYLLKAAKEIEDENKEFV
;
A
#
# COMPACT_ATOMS: atom_id res chain seq x y z
N MET A 1 29.21 7.18 21.67
CA MET A 1 27.85 7.18 21.09
C MET A 1 27.67 6.40 19.79
N VAL A 2 28.70 5.75 19.21
CA VAL A 2 28.67 5.16 17.85
C VAL A 2 27.99 3.78 17.73
N LYS A 3 27.87 3.00 18.81
CA LYS A 3 27.38 1.59 18.74
C LYS A 3 25.86 1.39 18.52
N SER A 4 25.04 2.43 18.70
CA SER A 4 23.57 2.32 18.61
C SER A 4 23.06 2.41 17.16
N THR A 5 23.59 3.35 16.40
CA THR A 5 23.19 3.62 15.01
C THR A 5 23.54 2.48 14.06
N ASP A 6 24.69 1.84 14.24
CA ASP A 6 25.12 0.70 13.40
C ASP A 6 24.19 -0.51 13.52
N LYS A 7 23.66 -0.76 14.74
CA LYS A 7 22.66 -1.82 14.96
C LYS A 7 21.36 -1.49 14.22
N ILE A 8 20.88 -0.26 14.30
CA ILE A 8 19.64 0.18 13.65
C ILE A 8 19.80 0.12 12.12
N GLN A 9 20.93 0.55 11.58
CA GLN A 9 21.22 0.48 10.15
C GLN A 9 21.25 -0.96 9.63
N ARG A 10 21.87 -1.88 10.38
CA ARG A 10 21.92 -3.31 10.02
C ARG A 10 20.53 -3.94 10.05
N TRP A 11 19.73 -3.62 11.07
CA TRP A 11 18.33 -4.03 11.15
C TRP A 11 17.49 -3.51 9.98
N CYS A 12 17.65 -2.24 9.59
CA CYS A 12 16.96 -1.67 8.43
C CYS A 12 17.35 -2.37 7.12
N GLY A 13 18.63 -2.74 6.97
CA GLY A 13 19.11 -3.53 5.84
C GLY A 13 18.47 -4.92 5.76
N THR A 14 18.43 -5.65 6.89
CA THR A 14 17.75 -6.94 6.97
C THR A 14 16.25 -6.81 6.70
N PHE A 15 15.60 -5.79 7.25
CA PHE A 15 14.18 -5.52 7.02
C PHE A 15 13.90 -5.26 5.54
N ARG A 16 14.81 -4.57 4.83
CA ARG A 16 14.68 -4.35 3.38
C ARG A 16 14.71 -5.64 2.59
N ALA A 17 15.61 -6.57 2.94
CA ALA A 17 15.68 -7.88 2.30
C ALA A 17 14.42 -8.71 2.57
N VAL A 18 13.89 -8.66 3.80
CA VAL A 18 12.64 -9.34 4.17
C VAL A 18 11.46 -8.77 3.39
N VAL A 19 11.30 -7.44 3.33
CA VAL A 19 10.22 -6.80 2.57
C VAL A 19 10.30 -7.15 1.08
N LEU A 20 11.51 -7.14 0.49
CA LEU A 20 11.71 -7.56 -0.89
C LEU A 20 11.35 -9.04 -1.11
N GLY A 21 11.77 -9.92 -0.20
CA GLY A 21 11.48 -11.35 -0.28
C GLY A 21 9.97 -11.65 -0.19
N ILE A 22 9.29 -11.06 0.80
CA ILE A 22 7.83 -11.20 0.96
C ILE A 22 7.09 -10.61 -0.24
N SER A 23 7.47 -9.42 -0.68
CA SER A 23 6.84 -8.79 -1.85
C SER A 23 7.02 -9.66 -3.09
N GLY A 24 8.24 -10.15 -3.33
CA GLY A 24 8.53 -11.05 -4.44
C GLY A 24 7.68 -12.32 -4.42
N LEU A 25 7.55 -12.96 -3.26
CA LEU A 25 6.71 -14.15 -3.08
C LEU A 25 5.24 -13.86 -3.40
N ILE A 26 4.68 -12.77 -2.86
CA ILE A 26 3.30 -12.35 -3.12
C ILE A 26 3.11 -12.08 -4.61
N PHE A 27 4.01 -11.33 -5.27
CA PHE A 27 3.91 -11.06 -6.70
C PHE A 27 4.01 -12.34 -7.54
N SER A 28 4.93 -13.25 -7.21
CA SER A 28 5.02 -14.54 -7.88
C SER A 28 3.73 -15.35 -7.73
N PHE A 29 3.11 -15.35 -6.54
CA PHE A 29 1.83 -16.01 -6.30
C PHE A 29 0.69 -15.39 -7.13
N LEU A 30 0.62 -14.05 -7.20
CA LEU A 30 -0.38 -13.35 -8.01
C LEU A 30 -0.20 -13.62 -9.50
N ILE A 31 1.04 -13.61 -10.00
CA ILE A 31 1.35 -13.93 -11.40
C ILE A 31 0.98 -15.37 -11.72
N TYR A 32 1.31 -16.31 -10.82
CA TYR A 32 0.94 -17.72 -10.98
C TYR A 32 -0.57 -17.90 -11.11
N HIS A 33 -1.36 -17.27 -10.23
CA HIS A 33 -2.81 -17.32 -10.29
C HIS A 33 -3.39 -16.67 -11.56
N LEU A 34 -2.79 -15.55 -12.00
CA LEU A 34 -3.25 -14.87 -13.20
C LEU A 34 -2.98 -15.68 -14.47
N ILE A 35 -1.81 -16.31 -14.59
CA ILE A 35 -1.40 -17.04 -15.80
C ILE A 35 -2.03 -18.44 -15.85
N ILE A 36 -2.04 -19.17 -14.74
CA ILE A 36 -2.51 -20.57 -14.72
C ILE A 36 -4.02 -20.65 -14.52
N ASN A 37 -4.56 -19.89 -13.55
CA ASN A 37 -5.98 -19.97 -13.21
C ASN A 37 -6.82 -18.92 -13.92
N GLY A 38 -6.20 -17.90 -14.53
CA GLY A 38 -6.92 -16.77 -15.13
C GLY A 38 -7.69 -15.95 -14.11
N GLU A 39 -7.37 -16.07 -12.81
CA GLU A 39 -8.10 -15.43 -11.71
C GLU A 39 -7.31 -14.26 -11.12
N VAL A 40 -8.00 -13.15 -10.85
CA VAL A 40 -7.46 -11.99 -10.15
C VAL A 40 -7.73 -12.12 -8.65
N ARG A 41 -6.71 -12.50 -7.86
CA ARG A 41 -6.84 -12.78 -6.42
C ARG A 41 -6.40 -11.66 -5.47
N TYR A 42 -6.03 -10.50 -5.97
CA TYR A 42 -5.68 -9.35 -5.12
C TYR A 42 -6.90 -8.46 -4.76
N ILE A 43 -8.11 -8.86 -5.18
CA ILE A 43 -9.37 -8.16 -4.87
C ILE A 43 -10.30 -9.11 -4.12
N GLU A 44 -10.73 -8.70 -2.93
CA GLU A 44 -11.63 -9.46 -2.08
C GLU A 44 -13.10 -8.98 -2.23
N SER A 45 -13.57 -8.93 -3.48
CA SER A 45 -14.95 -8.61 -3.83
C SER A 45 -15.67 -9.83 -4.39
N GLU A 46 -16.79 -10.18 -3.78
CA GLU A 46 -17.65 -11.26 -4.26
C GLU A 46 -18.26 -10.90 -5.61
N SER A 47 -18.73 -9.66 -5.76
CA SER A 47 -19.26 -9.10 -7.02
C SER A 47 -18.21 -9.14 -8.13
N PHE A 48 -16.94 -8.84 -7.85
CA PHE A 48 -15.87 -8.96 -8.83
C PHE A 48 -15.72 -10.41 -9.31
N ASN A 49 -15.67 -11.38 -8.39
CA ASN A 49 -15.53 -12.80 -8.75
C ASN A 49 -16.73 -13.31 -9.56
N LEU A 50 -17.94 -12.84 -9.25
CA LEU A 50 -19.16 -13.19 -9.99
C LEU A 50 -19.15 -12.57 -11.39
N LEU A 51 -18.77 -11.30 -11.53
CA LEU A 51 -18.64 -10.62 -12.82
C LEU A 51 -17.53 -11.24 -13.68
N TRP A 52 -16.40 -11.62 -13.07
CA TRP A 52 -15.27 -12.28 -13.73
C TRP A 52 -15.60 -13.67 -14.25
N LYS A 53 -16.53 -14.39 -13.60
CA LYS A 53 -17.03 -15.69 -14.09
C LYS A 53 -18.14 -15.56 -15.12
N SER A 54 -18.70 -14.36 -15.31
CA SER A 54 -19.76 -14.13 -16.28
C SER A 54 -19.19 -13.83 -17.66
N GLU A 55 -19.68 -14.51 -18.71
CA GLU A 55 -19.26 -14.26 -20.10
C GLU A 55 -19.76 -12.91 -20.65
N GLN A 56 -20.61 -12.19 -19.91
CA GLN A 56 -21.20 -10.93 -20.35
C GLN A 56 -20.22 -9.75 -20.35
N ILE A 57 -19.10 -9.85 -19.62
CA ILE A 57 -18.12 -8.76 -19.50
C ILE A 57 -16.74 -9.25 -19.90
N SER A 58 -16.05 -8.49 -20.75
CA SER A 58 -14.68 -8.79 -21.14
C SER A 58 -13.74 -8.75 -19.93
N HIS A 59 -13.03 -9.85 -19.69
CA HIS A 59 -12.00 -9.95 -18.65
C HIS A 59 -10.93 -8.85 -18.76
N SER A 60 -10.66 -8.35 -19.98
CA SER A 60 -9.70 -7.27 -20.21
C SER A 60 -10.15 -5.93 -19.60
N ILE A 61 -11.46 -5.65 -19.60
CA ILE A 61 -12.03 -4.43 -19.01
C ILE A 61 -12.00 -4.53 -17.48
N LEU A 62 -12.39 -5.68 -16.94
CA LEU A 62 -12.28 -5.92 -15.51
C LEU A 62 -10.82 -5.84 -15.07
N PHE A 63 -9.88 -6.43 -15.81
CA PHE A 63 -8.46 -6.38 -15.47
C PHE A 63 -7.90 -4.95 -15.50
N SER A 64 -8.26 -4.13 -16.49
CA SER A 64 -7.79 -2.75 -16.59
C SER A 64 -8.30 -1.87 -15.45
N LEU A 65 -9.53 -2.09 -14.96
CA LEU A 65 -10.06 -1.44 -13.76
C LEU A 65 -9.31 -1.84 -12.48
N THR A 66 -8.72 -3.02 -12.45
CA THR A 66 -7.98 -3.52 -11.27
C THR A 66 -6.49 -3.16 -11.29
N LEU A 67 -5.98 -2.75 -12.45
CA LEU A 67 -4.58 -2.41 -12.70
C LEU A 67 -4.05 -1.25 -11.83
N PRO A 68 -4.83 -0.18 -11.56
CA PRO A 68 -4.41 0.88 -10.64
C PRO A 68 -4.17 0.40 -9.20
N LEU A 69 -4.92 -0.61 -8.73
CA LEU A 69 -4.70 -1.21 -7.41
C LEU A 69 -3.35 -1.94 -7.38
N LEU A 70 -3.06 -2.73 -8.41
CA LEU A 70 -1.78 -3.45 -8.52
C LEU A 70 -0.60 -2.46 -8.62
N ALA A 71 -0.74 -1.39 -9.40
CA ALA A 71 0.25 -0.32 -9.49
C ALA A 71 0.45 0.38 -8.14
N GLY A 72 -0.63 0.65 -7.40
CA GLY A 72 -0.56 1.25 -6.07
C GLY A 72 0.10 0.33 -5.02
N MET A 73 -0.10 -0.99 -5.12
CA MET A 73 0.62 -1.97 -4.29
C MET A 73 2.12 -1.95 -4.56
N LEU A 74 2.53 -1.97 -5.84
CA LEU A 74 3.94 -1.85 -6.24
C LEU A 74 4.56 -0.53 -5.75
N LEU A 75 3.83 0.57 -5.91
CA LEU A 75 4.27 1.88 -5.47
C LEU A 75 4.42 1.94 -3.95
N SER A 76 3.54 1.29 -3.20
CA SER A 76 3.66 1.15 -1.74
C SER A 76 4.94 0.42 -1.34
N VAL A 77 5.27 -0.69 -2.01
CA VAL A 77 6.51 -1.45 -1.79
C VAL A 77 7.74 -0.58 -2.13
N TYR A 78 7.67 0.16 -3.24
CA TYR A 78 8.74 1.08 -3.66
C TYR A 78 9.05 2.12 -2.58
N TRP A 79 8.02 2.77 -2.01
CA TRP A 79 8.21 3.77 -0.96
C TRP A 79 8.84 3.17 0.30
N ILE A 80 8.41 1.98 0.72
CA ILE A 80 8.99 1.28 1.88
C ILE A 80 10.46 0.95 1.65
N ILE A 81 10.80 0.40 0.47
CA ILE A 81 12.20 0.08 0.14
C ILE A 81 13.06 1.35 0.14
N ARG A 82 12.53 2.45 -0.40
CA ARG A 82 13.21 3.75 -0.43
C ARG A 82 13.42 4.31 0.97
N LEU A 83 12.43 4.20 1.85
CA LEU A 83 12.54 4.56 3.27
C LEU A 83 13.61 3.74 3.99
N LEU A 84 13.57 2.41 3.85
CA LEU A 84 14.57 1.52 4.47
C LEU A 84 15.98 1.79 3.94
N LYS A 85 16.12 2.18 2.67
CA LYS A 85 17.41 2.61 2.11
C LYS A 85 17.93 3.88 2.80
N LEU A 86 17.10 4.90 2.98
CA LEU A 86 17.48 6.14 3.68
C LEU A 86 17.86 5.86 5.15
N PHE A 87 17.10 5.02 5.84
CA PHE A 87 17.40 4.61 7.22
C PHE A 87 18.69 3.80 7.34
N SER A 88 18.97 2.90 6.39
CA SER A 88 20.24 2.17 6.36
C SER A 88 21.45 3.08 6.16
N GLY A 89 21.26 4.26 5.54
CA GLY A 89 22.29 5.29 5.40
C GLY A 89 22.41 6.25 6.58
N GLY A 90 21.66 6.04 7.67
CA GLY A 90 21.65 6.93 8.85
C GLY A 90 20.88 8.25 8.66
N GLN A 91 20.17 8.42 7.54
CA GLN A 91 19.43 9.64 7.21
C GLN A 91 17.99 9.57 7.73
N PHE A 92 17.82 9.54 9.05
CA PHE A 92 16.52 9.40 9.70
C PHE A 92 15.63 10.65 9.59
N PHE A 93 16.21 11.86 9.68
CA PHE A 93 15.47 13.14 9.70
C PHE A 93 15.67 14.00 8.45
N HIS A 94 16.23 13.45 7.39
CA HIS A 94 16.46 14.20 6.15
C HIS A 94 15.13 14.50 5.44
N ASN A 95 15.01 15.64 4.75
CA ASN A 95 13.76 16.02 4.05
C ASN A 95 13.27 14.94 3.07
N HIS A 96 14.20 14.17 2.50
CA HIS A 96 13.86 13.05 1.62
C HIS A 96 13.10 11.91 2.32
N CYS A 97 13.35 11.69 3.62
CA CYS A 97 12.61 10.71 4.41
C CYS A 97 11.14 11.14 4.58
N TYR A 98 10.91 12.42 4.87
CA TYR A 98 9.56 12.99 4.96
C TYR A 98 8.78 12.87 3.66
N THR A 99 9.41 13.19 2.52
CA THR A 99 8.75 13.04 1.21
C THR A 99 8.39 11.58 0.93
N CYS A 100 9.24 10.63 1.33
CA CYS A 100 8.93 9.20 1.17
C CYS A 100 7.78 8.75 2.07
N TYR A 101 7.71 9.24 3.31
CA TYR A 101 6.58 8.99 4.22
C TYR A 101 5.27 9.59 3.67
N GLN A 102 5.29 10.87 3.27
CA GLN A 102 4.12 11.53 2.68
C GLN A 102 3.67 10.82 1.41
N GLY A 103 4.61 10.45 0.52
CA GLY A 103 4.32 9.69 -0.70
C GLY A 103 3.67 8.34 -0.40
N PHE A 104 4.17 7.63 0.62
CA PHE A 104 3.58 6.37 1.07
C PHE A 104 2.16 6.56 1.62
N ILE A 105 1.95 7.56 2.47
CA ILE A 105 0.63 7.88 3.04
C ILE A 105 -0.37 8.24 1.92
N TRP A 106 0.01 9.13 1.00
CA TRP A 106 -0.84 9.50 -0.14
C TRP A 106 -1.14 8.32 -1.05
N THR A 107 -0.16 7.46 -1.31
CA THR A 107 -0.37 6.23 -2.09
C THR A 107 -1.41 5.34 -1.41
N LYS A 108 -1.33 5.18 -0.08
CA LYS A 108 -2.29 4.39 0.69
C LYS A 108 -3.69 5.02 0.70
N ILE A 109 -3.80 6.34 0.91
CA ILE A 109 -5.09 7.06 0.84
C ILE A 109 -5.72 6.87 -0.55
N ALA A 110 -4.95 7.09 -1.61
CA ALA A 110 -5.44 6.91 -2.98
C ALA A 110 -5.90 5.46 -3.24
N LEU A 111 -5.15 4.47 -2.75
CA LEU A 111 -5.51 3.06 -2.89
C LEU A 111 -6.80 2.72 -2.15
N VAL A 112 -6.99 3.21 -0.92
CA VAL A 112 -8.22 3.01 -0.14
C VAL A 112 -9.42 3.64 -0.84
N LEU A 113 -9.29 4.91 -1.27
CA LEU A 113 -10.36 5.62 -1.97
C LEU A 113 -10.72 4.92 -3.29
N TYR A 114 -9.72 4.50 -4.05
CA TYR A 114 -9.93 3.78 -5.31
C TYR A 114 -10.57 2.41 -5.07
N SER A 115 -10.12 1.66 -4.07
CA SER A 115 -10.69 0.36 -3.71
C SER A 115 -12.15 0.48 -3.29
N CYS A 116 -12.49 1.47 -2.46
CA CYS A 116 -13.89 1.74 -2.08
C CYS A 116 -14.73 2.10 -3.31
N GLY A 117 -14.24 3.01 -4.17
CA GLY A 117 -14.93 3.42 -5.39
C GLY A 117 -15.11 2.26 -6.37
N LEU A 118 -14.10 1.42 -6.54
CA LEU A 118 -14.14 0.25 -7.41
C LEU A 118 -15.14 -0.79 -6.89
N ASN A 119 -15.08 -1.16 -5.60
CA ASN A 119 -16.03 -2.10 -5.01
C ASN A 119 -17.47 -1.60 -5.15
N PHE A 120 -17.71 -0.33 -4.85
CA PHE A 120 -19.03 0.28 -5.03
C PHE A 120 -19.50 0.24 -6.50
N SER A 121 -18.60 0.54 -7.44
CA SER A 121 -18.91 0.54 -8.87
C SER A 121 -19.22 -0.88 -9.38
N LEU A 122 -18.46 -1.88 -8.93
CA LEU A 122 -18.66 -3.27 -9.28
C LEU A 122 -19.95 -3.83 -8.69
N ASP A 123 -20.26 -3.52 -7.43
CA ASP A 123 -21.52 -3.90 -6.80
C ASP A 123 -22.71 -3.25 -7.52
N TYR A 124 -22.61 -1.96 -7.87
CA TYR A 124 -23.64 -1.26 -8.63
C TYR A 124 -23.84 -1.85 -10.03
N TRP A 125 -22.75 -2.19 -10.72
CA TRP A 125 -22.81 -2.81 -12.04
C TRP A 125 -23.44 -4.20 -11.97
N TYR A 126 -23.05 -5.01 -10.96
CA TYR A 126 -23.64 -6.31 -10.70
C TYR A 126 -25.14 -6.22 -10.38
N HIS A 127 -25.54 -5.28 -9.50
CA HIS A 127 -26.95 -5.01 -9.20
C HIS A 127 -27.74 -4.66 -10.46
N THR A 128 -27.18 -3.82 -11.34
CA THR A 128 -27.84 -3.40 -12.59
C THR A 128 -28.05 -4.57 -13.56
N LEU A 129 -27.08 -5.49 -13.65
CA LEU A 129 -27.12 -6.63 -14.56
C LEU A 129 -27.96 -7.80 -14.04
N TYR A 130 -27.93 -8.07 -12.74
CA TYR A 130 -28.49 -9.30 -12.15
C TYR A 130 -29.62 -9.05 -11.15
N HIS A 131 -30.09 -7.80 -11.00
CA HIS A 131 -31.14 -7.40 -10.04
C HIS A 131 -30.88 -7.90 -8.60
N ALA A 132 -29.60 -7.97 -8.20
CA ALA A 132 -29.21 -8.45 -6.90
C ALA A 132 -29.55 -7.43 -5.80
N ASN A 133 -30.24 -7.84 -4.73
CA ASN A 133 -30.88 -6.94 -3.77
C ASN A 133 -29.95 -6.24 -2.74
N GLN A 134 -28.63 -6.38 -2.82
CA GLN A 134 -27.72 -5.85 -1.79
C GLN A 134 -26.43 -5.27 -2.38
N VAL A 135 -26.18 -3.99 -2.09
CA VAL A 135 -24.89 -3.31 -2.30
C VAL A 135 -24.17 -3.34 -0.96
N VAL A 136 -22.99 -3.97 -0.89
CA VAL A 136 -22.25 -4.16 0.37
C VAL A 136 -21.02 -3.26 0.35
N LEU A 137 -21.12 -2.10 0.98
CA LEU A 137 -19.97 -1.23 1.17
C LEU A 137 -19.05 -1.81 2.25
N LYS A 138 -18.00 -2.54 1.83
CA LYS A 138 -16.91 -2.94 2.74
C LYS A 138 -16.03 -1.73 3.03
N ILE A 139 -16.08 -1.23 4.27
CA ILE A 139 -15.15 -0.22 4.76
C ILE A 139 -13.90 -0.94 5.26
N PRO A 140 -12.71 -0.72 4.67
CA PRO A 140 -11.47 -1.37 5.10
C PRO A 140 -10.94 -0.71 6.39
N PHE A 141 -11.62 -0.96 7.52
CA PHE A 141 -11.32 -0.34 8.81
C PHE A 141 -9.86 -0.53 9.24
N GLY A 142 -9.29 -1.72 9.01
CA GLY A 142 -7.89 -2.01 9.33
C GLY A 142 -6.89 -1.16 8.53
N GLU A 143 -7.18 -0.84 7.28
CA GLU A 143 -6.34 0.05 6.47
C GLU A 143 -6.47 1.50 6.94
N LEU A 144 -7.68 1.93 7.32
CA LEU A 144 -7.93 3.25 7.88
C LEU A 144 -7.22 3.46 9.22
N THR A 145 -7.25 2.48 10.13
CA THR A 145 -6.51 2.58 11.41
C THR A 145 -5.00 2.61 11.17
N THR A 146 -4.51 1.86 10.20
CA THR A 146 -3.08 1.85 9.82
C THR A 146 -2.66 3.21 9.24
N LEU A 147 -3.50 3.82 8.41
CA LEU A 147 -3.30 5.18 7.91
C LEU A 147 -3.25 6.21 9.05
N GLY A 148 -4.17 6.11 10.01
CA GLY A 148 -4.16 6.96 11.20
C GLY A 148 -2.86 6.83 11.99
N LEU A 149 -2.38 5.61 12.22
CA LEU A 149 -1.11 5.36 12.89
C LEU A 149 0.07 5.97 12.11
N PHE A 150 0.12 5.82 10.77
CA PHE A 150 1.18 6.43 9.97
C PHE A 150 1.15 7.95 9.98
N ALA A 151 -0.03 8.56 10.00
CA ALA A 151 -0.16 10.01 10.15
C ALA A 151 0.40 10.49 11.50
N VAL A 152 0.11 9.77 12.59
CA VAL A 152 0.67 10.05 13.92
C VAL A 152 2.19 9.88 13.93
N VAL A 153 2.72 8.79 13.37
CA VAL A 153 4.17 8.57 13.29
C VAL A 153 4.86 9.67 12.48
N ALA A 154 4.29 10.08 11.34
CA ALA A 154 4.83 11.18 10.54
C ALA A 154 4.84 12.51 11.31
N TYR A 155 3.80 12.79 12.09
CA TYR A 155 3.75 13.96 12.96
C TYR A 155 4.80 13.91 14.07
N LEU A 156 4.96 12.78 14.75
CA LEU A 156 5.98 12.58 15.79
C LEU A 156 7.39 12.75 15.24
N LEU A 157 7.67 12.21 14.05
CA LEU A 157 8.96 12.40 13.39
C LEU A 157 9.23 13.88 13.13
N LYS A 158 8.22 14.61 12.62
CA LYS A 158 8.32 16.05 12.37
C LYS A 158 8.64 16.83 13.65
N ALA A 159 7.89 16.57 14.72
CA ALA A 159 8.11 17.22 16.00
C ALA A 159 9.50 16.89 16.59
N ALA A 160 9.95 15.64 16.46
CA ALA A 160 11.29 15.23 16.92
C ALA A 160 12.40 15.95 16.14
N LYS A 161 12.22 16.18 14.84
CA LYS A 161 13.17 16.96 14.04
C LYS A 161 13.21 18.43 14.46
N GLU A 162 12.07 19.07 14.70
CA GLU A 162 12.01 20.46 15.17
C GLU A 162 12.78 20.61 16.50
N ILE A 163 12.67 19.64 17.42
CA ILE A 163 13.42 19.62 18.69
C ILE A 163 14.94 19.38 18.48
N GLU A 164 15.34 18.56 17.50
CA GLU A 164 16.75 18.35 17.18
C GLU A 164 17.38 19.58 16.52
N ASP A 165 16.62 20.27 15.67
CA ASP A 165 17.06 21.49 14.98
C ASP A 165 17.18 22.66 15.99
N GLU A 166 16.22 22.82 16.92
CA GLU A 166 16.32 23.81 18.01
C GLU A 166 17.57 23.56 18.89
N ASN A 167 17.79 22.31 19.33
CA ASN A 167 18.95 21.99 20.18
C ASN A 167 20.31 22.22 19.47
N LYS A 168 20.35 22.21 18.14
CA LYS A 168 21.56 22.55 17.37
C LYS A 168 21.77 24.04 17.20
N GLU A 169 20.73 24.87 17.32
CA GLU A 169 20.87 26.34 17.33
C GLU A 169 21.29 26.87 18.70
N PHE A 170 21.06 26.11 19.79
CA PHE A 170 21.45 26.49 21.15
C PHE A 170 22.85 26.04 21.59
N VAL A 171 23.57 25.23 20.81
CA VAL A 171 24.97 24.79 21.06
C VAL A 171 25.93 25.49 20.12
#